data_AF-A0A4R6ES58-F1
#
_entry.id   AF-A0A4R6ES58-F1
#
_cell.length_a   1.000
_cell.length_b   1.000
_cell.length_c   1.000
_cell.angle_alpha   90.00
_cell.angle_beta   90.00
_cell.angle_gamma   90.00
#
_symmetry.space_group_name_H-M   'P 1'
#
loop_
_entity.id
_entity.type
_entity.pdbx_description
1 polymer ?
#
loop_
_entity_poly.entity_id
_entity_poly.type
_entity_poly.pdbx_seq_one_letter_code
_entity_poly.pdbx_strand_id
1 'polypeptide(L)'
;MAIKDKHHAFIFGIIAGVPSHELDSEKVLYATDAPCEFRDQLLPRWLLAHDGWTDWDSPARVVRRDARSKLAYTWLSWEAFIDWMTATLDAALVDERQAGASEGDTTATHLTALRAGMAAAEAPLTYATRPHALKAGLEAGVPFAEPEWGYVVYLHDVPLELCRALLGWLSARFPSDPDGSTNPAFWVDEDGQVALVSARWEEFIYWLCKLLTDALDGLENAREQTEEGN
;
A
#
# COMPACT_ATOMS: atom_id res chain seq x y z
N MET A 1 17.31 20.85 14.57
CA MET A 1 16.77 19.64 15.22
C MET A 1 15.34 19.42 14.70
N ALA A 2 15.21 18.88 13.48
CA ALA A 2 13.93 18.77 12.76
C ALA A 2 13.90 17.54 11.80
N ILE A 3 14.67 16.50 12.13
CA ILE A 3 14.92 15.31 11.28
C ILE A 3 14.12 14.08 11.79
N LYS A 4 13.26 14.25 12.81
CA LYS A 4 12.48 13.14 13.39
C LYS A 4 11.07 12.95 12.78
N ASP A 5 10.53 13.92 12.05
CA ASP A 5 9.09 13.94 11.70
C ASP A 5 8.72 13.46 10.28
N LYS A 6 9.59 12.73 9.56
CA LYS A 6 9.35 12.42 8.12
C LYS A 6 9.67 11.01 7.65
N HIS A 7 10.11 10.14 8.54
CA HIS A 7 10.14 8.71 8.25
C HIS A 7 8.84 8.13 8.78
N HIS A 8 8.32 7.04 8.18
CA HIS A 8 7.44 6.06 8.85
C HIS A 8 5.95 5.98 8.46
N ALA A 9 5.61 5.85 7.17
CA ALA A 9 4.23 5.55 6.80
C ALA A 9 3.93 4.05 6.91
N PHE A 10 4.51 3.19 6.05
CA PHE A 10 4.18 1.76 6.11
C PHE A 10 4.86 1.02 7.26
N ILE A 11 6.12 1.33 7.60
CA ILE A 11 6.86 0.63 8.68
C ILE A 11 6.24 0.85 10.06
N PHE A 12 5.48 1.93 10.29
CA PHE A 12 4.90 2.26 11.60
C PHE A 12 3.37 2.17 11.60
N GLY A 13 2.77 1.48 10.62
CA GLY A 13 1.32 1.27 10.56
C GLY A 13 0.50 2.54 10.31
N ILE A 14 1.13 3.60 9.80
CA ILE A 14 0.52 4.92 9.63
C ILE A 14 0.10 5.09 8.16
N ILE A 15 -1.21 5.18 7.90
CA ILE A 15 -1.74 5.55 6.58
C ILE A 15 -1.43 7.04 6.31
N ALA A 16 -0.22 7.31 5.83
CA ALA A 16 0.08 8.47 5.00
C ALA A 16 -0.48 8.21 3.59
N GLY A 17 -0.86 9.24 2.84
CA GLY A 17 -1.41 9.08 1.48
C GLY A 17 -2.85 9.53 1.29
N VAL A 18 -3.40 10.37 2.18
CA VAL A 18 -4.76 10.87 2.02
C VAL A 18 -4.76 12.23 1.31
N PRO A 19 -5.33 12.36 0.10
CA PRO A 19 -5.59 13.67 -0.48
C PRO A 19 -6.65 14.40 0.37
N SER A 20 -6.19 15.25 1.27
CA SER A 20 -7.01 15.96 2.27
C SER A 20 -6.85 17.48 2.21
N HIS A 21 -5.89 17.96 1.44
CA HIS A 21 -5.62 19.39 1.29
C HIS A 21 -6.44 19.95 0.15
N GLU A 22 -7.10 21.09 0.36
CA GLU A 22 -7.69 21.84 -0.74
C GLU A 22 -6.65 22.72 -1.41
N LEU A 23 -6.53 22.56 -2.73
CA LEU A 23 -5.74 23.41 -3.60
C LEU A 23 -6.58 23.73 -4.84
N ASP A 24 -6.84 25.01 -5.08
CA ASP A 24 -7.68 25.48 -6.20
C ASP A 24 -9.07 24.80 -6.27
N SER A 25 -9.70 24.57 -5.10
CA SER A 25 -11.00 23.85 -4.95
C SER A 25 -10.96 22.36 -5.32
N GLU A 26 -9.77 21.77 -5.44
CA GLU A 26 -9.54 20.35 -5.65
C GLU A 26 -8.87 19.73 -4.41
N LYS A 27 -9.27 18.50 -4.04
CA LYS A 27 -8.57 17.74 -3.00
C LYS A 27 -7.29 17.13 -3.57
N VAL A 28 -6.17 17.39 -2.90
CA VAL A 28 -4.84 16.95 -3.32
C VAL A 28 -4.07 16.30 -2.17
N LEU A 29 -3.14 15.42 -2.54
CA LEU A 29 -2.16 14.79 -1.66
C LEU A 29 -0.83 15.48 -1.89
N TYR A 30 -0.29 16.20 -0.91
CA TYR A 30 1.08 16.69 -1.05
C TYR A 30 2.05 15.53 -1.12
N ALA A 31 3.10 15.66 -1.93
CA ALA A 31 4.11 14.62 -2.07
C ALA A 31 4.75 14.25 -0.73
N THR A 32 4.91 15.22 0.19
CA THR A 32 5.45 14.95 1.53
C THR A 32 4.58 14.04 2.38
N ASP A 33 3.30 13.94 2.04
CA ASP A 33 2.29 13.24 2.83
C ASP A 33 1.94 11.89 2.21
N ALA A 34 2.51 11.56 1.03
CA ALA A 34 2.49 10.21 0.48
C ALA A 34 3.41 9.30 1.29
N PRO A 35 3.10 7.99 1.41
CA PRO A 35 3.98 7.02 2.04
C PRO A 35 5.39 7.07 1.44
N CYS A 36 6.43 7.02 2.27
CA CYS A 36 7.80 7.20 1.80
C CYS A 36 8.21 6.16 0.75
N GLU A 37 7.71 4.94 0.88
CA GLU A 37 7.90 3.82 -0.03
C GLU A 37 7.41 4.17 -1.45
N PHE A 38 6.34 4.97 -1.56
CA PHE A 38 5.79 5.42 -2.84
C PHE A 38 6.33 6.77 -3.28
N ARG A 39 6.50 7.69 -2.33
CA ARG A 39 6.79 9.11 -2.54
C ARG A 39 8.03 9.35 -3.39
N ASP A 40 9.13 8.69 -3.08
CA ASP A 40 10.43 9.11 -3.59
C ASP A 40 10.76 8.49 -4.96
N GLN A 41 10.19 7.33 -5.28
CA GLN A 41 10.56 6.58 -6.48
C GLN A 41 9.33 6.07 -7.25
N LEU A 42 8.44 5.30 -6.62
CA LEU A 42 7.37 4.60 -7.35
C LEU A 42 6.34 5.56 -7.94
N LEU A 43 5.72 6.42 -7.12
CA LEU A 43 4.66 7.31 -7.58
C LEU A 43 5.16 8.34 -8.61
N PRO A 44 6.28 9.07 -8.41
CA PRO A 44 6.77 10.01 -9.42
C PRO A 44 7.09 9.34 -10.75
N ARG A 45 7.76 8.18 -10.74
CA ARG A 45 8.11 7.45 -11.97
C ARG A 45 6.86 6.90 -12.67
N TRP A 46 5.93 6.32 -11.91
CA TRP A 46 4.66 5.85 -12.46
C TRP A 46 3.87 6.97 -13.13
N LEU A 47 3.84 8.17 -12.55
CA LEU A 47 3.22 9.34 -13.19
C LEU A 47 3.93 9.77 -14.48
N LEU A 48 5.27 9.70 -14.52
CA LEU A 48 6.06 10.03 -15.72
C LEU A 48 5.87 9.01 -16.85
N ALA A 49 5.50 7.77 -16.53
CA ALA A 49 5.15 6.75 -17.51
C ALA A 49 3.80 7.02 -18.21
N HIS A 50 2.98 7.96 -17.70
CA HIS A 50 1.70 8.35 -18.29
C HIS A 50 1.81 9.65 -19.07
N ASP A 51 1.54 9.58 -20.37
CA ASP A 51 1.68 10.73 -21.26
C ASP A 51 0.75 11.89 -20.88
N GLY A 52 1.32 13.09 -20.80
CA GLY A 52 0.58 14.32 -20.52
C GLY A 52 0.13 14.49 -19.06
N TRP A 53 0.42 13.55 -18.15
CA TRP A 53 0.01 13.64 -16.74
C TRP A 53 0.88 14.61 -15.92
N THR A 54 2.14 14.76 -16.31
CA THR A 54 3.11 15.65 -15.65
C THR A 54 3.42 16.91 -16.45
N ASP A 55 2.90 17.03 -17.68
CA ASP A 55 3.11 18.18 -18.55
C ASP A 55 2.31 19.39 -18.04
N TRP A 56 2.98 20.54 -17.91
CA TRP A 56 2.38 21.78 -17.39
C TRP A 56 1.33 22.36 -18.33
N ASP A 57 1.48 22.13 -19.63
CA ASP A 57 0.58 22.66 -20.66
C ASP A 57 -0.57 21.69 -21.00
N SER A 58 -0.52 20.47 -20.47
CA SER A 58 -1.53 19.45 -20.72
C SER A 58 -2.80 19.67 -19.89
N PRO A 59 -4.00 19.59 -20.51
CA PRO A 59 -5.26 19.61 -19.78
C PRO A 59 -5.47 18.33 -18.94
N ALA A 60 -4.73 17.26 -19.22
CA ALA A 60 -4.78 15.99 -18.48
C ALA A 60 -3.85 15.97 -17.26
N ARG A 61 -3.20 17.08 -16.92
CA ARG A 61 -2.24 17.16 -15.82
C ARG A 61 -2.88 16.75 -14.50
N VAL A 62 -2.23 15.85 -13.79
CA VAL A 62 -2.66 15.34 -12.46
C VAL A 62 -1.73 15.77 -11.33
N VAL A 63 -0.75 16.61 -11.65
CA VAL A 63 0.17 17.21 -10.69
C VAL A 63 -0.19 18.68 -10.49
N ARG A 64 -0.04 19.17 -9.25
CA ARG A 64 -0.27 20.55 -8.84
C ARG A 64 0.94 21.10 -8.10
N ARG A 65 1.04 22.43 -8.07
CA ARG A 65 1.97 23.16 -7.20
C ARG A 65 1.21 24.22 -6.44
N ASP A 66 1.44 24.29 -5.13
CA ASP A 66 0.92 25.39 -4.34
C ASP A 66 1.76 26.67 -4.55
N ALA A 67 1.33 27.77 -3.92
CA ALA A 67 2.04 29.05 -3.98
C ALA A 67 3.49 29.01 -3.43
N ARG A 68 3.87 27.95 -2.72
CA ARG A 68 5.22 27.70 -2.20
C ARG A 68 5.99 26.69 -3.06
N SER A 69 5.48 26.37 -4.25
CA SER A 69 6.04 25.36 -5.16
C SER A 69 6.08 23.94 -4.58
N LYS A 70 5.27 23.62 -3.56
CA LYS A 70 5.15 22.24 -3.07
C LYS A 70 4.37 21.41 -4.06
N LEU A 71 4.90 20.23 -4.38
CA LEU A 71 4.27 19.27 -5.27
C LEU A 71 3.07 18.60 -4.60
N ALA A 72 1.96 18.51 -5.30
CA ALA A 72 0.80 17.74 -4.88
C ALA A 72 0.23 16.92 -6.05
N TYR A 73 -0.38 15.79 -5.72
CA TYR A 73 -1.03 14.86 -6.63
C TYR A 73 -2.54 15.00 -6.48
N THR A 74 -3.27 15.00 -7.58
CA THR A 74 -4.73 15.03 -7.53
C THR A 74 -5.28 13.72 -6.99
N TRP A 75 -6.54 13.77 -6.52
CA TRP A 75 -7.28 12.56 -6.17
C TRP A 75 -7.22 11.50 -7.28
N LEU A 76 -7.48 11.92 -8.52
CA LEU A 76 -7.48 11.04 -9.69
C LEU A 76 -6.15 10.28 -9.84
N SER A 77 -5.01 10.97 -9.74
CA SER A 77 -3.71 10.28 -9.83
C SER A 77 -3.44 9.33 -8.69
N TRP A 78 -3.84 9.69 -7.47
CA TRP A 78 -3.62 8.84 -6.31
C TRP A 78 -4.46 7.56 -6.39
N GLU A 79 -5.75 7.70 -6.71
CA GLU A 79 -6.65 6.56 -6.88
C GLU A 79 -6.16 5.62 -7.99
N ALA A 80 -5.78 6.17 -9.15
CA ALA A 80 -5.26 5.40 -10.27
C ALA A 80 -3.93 4.68 -9.93
N PHE A 81 -3.05 5.31 -9.15
CA PHE A 81 -1.83 4.68 -8.67
C PHE A 81 -2.12 3.50 -7.73
N ILE A 82 -3.05 3.67 -6.78
CA ILE A 82 -3.45 2.59 -5.86
C ILE A 82 -4.13 1.45 -6.64
N ASP A 83 -4.97 1.76 -7.63
CA ASP A 83 -5.57 0.76 -8.52
C ASP A 83 -4.51 -0.04 -9.26
N TRP A 84 -3.54 0.64 -9.88
CA TRP A 84 -2.43 -0.03 -10.56
C TRP A 84 -1.64 -0.92 -9.60
N MET A 85 -1.31 -0.41 -8.41
CA MET A 85 -0.59 -1.16 -7.39
C MET A 85 -1.32 -2.45 -7.01
N THR A 86 -2.62 -2.34 -6.67
CA THR A 86 -3.43 -3.49 -6.27
C THR A 86 -3.57 -4.53 -7.38
N ALA A 87 -3.81 -4.08 -8.62
CA ALA A 87 -3.87 -4.97 -9.77
C ALA A 87 -2.53 -5.69 -10.03
N THR A 88 -1.41 -4.99 -9.86
CA THR A 88 -0.07 -5.56 -10.04
C THR A 88 0.23 -6.63 -8.98
N LEU A 89 -0.12 -6.36 -7.72
CA LEU A 89 0.03 -7.32 -6.62
C LEU A 89 -0.86 -8.56 -6.81
N ASP A 90 -2.10 -8.36 -7.27
CA ASP A 90 -3.02 -9.47 -7.54
C ASP A 90 -2.53 -10.36 -8.68
N ALA A 91 -1.99 -9.79 -9.75
CA ALA A 91 -1.38 -10.55 -10.84
C ALA A 91 -0.20 -11.39 -10.35
N ALA A 92 0.67 -10.80 -9.54
CA ALA A 92 1.80 -11.52 -8.96
C ALA A 92 1.39 -12.69 -8.06
N LEU A 93 0.33 -12.55 -7.28
CA LEU A 93 -0.19 -13.65 -6.47
C LEU A 93 -0.72 -14.81 -7.32
N VAL A 94 -1.30 -14.52 -8.49
CA VAL A 94 -1.72 -15.56 -9.44
C VAL A 94 -0.50 -16.31 -9.96
N ASP A 95 0.56 -15.61 -10.33
CA ASP A 95 1.80 -16.20 -10.83
C ASP A 95 2.50 -17.05 -9.76
N GLU A 96 2.58 -16.57 -8.51
CA GLU A 96 3.15 -17.34 -7.39
C GLU A 96 2.37 -18.65 -7.14
N ARG A 97 1.03 -18.63 -7.25
CA ARG A 97 0.18 -19.83 -7.15
C ARG A 97 0.39 -20.80 -8.31
N GLN A 98 0.55 -20.29 -9.54
CA GLN A 98 0.79 -21.12 -10.72
C GLN A 98 2.18 -21.75 -10.74
N ALA A 99 3.18 -21.10 -10.13
CA ALA A 99 4.55 -21.58 -10.04
C ALA A 99 4.77 -22.73 -9.03
N GLY A 100 3.70 -23.28 -8.44
CA GLY A 100 3.76 -24.45 -7.57
C GLY A 100 3.95 -24.14 -6.08
N ALA A 101 3.71 -22.89 -5.66
CA ALA A 101 3.41 -22.65 -4.26
C ALA A 101 2.13 -23.43 -3.92
N SER A 102 2.15 -24.24 -2.85
CA SER A 102 0.94 -24.83 -2.28
C SER A 102 -0.12 -23.74 -2.14
N GLU A 103 -1.39 -24.02 -2.45
CA GLU A 103 -2.48 -23.16 -1.96
C GLU A 103 -2.33 -23.09 -0.45
N GLY A 104 -1.78 -21.97 0.03
CA GLY A 104 -1.64 -21.72 1.44
C GLY A 104 -3.00 -21.73 2.09
N ASP A 105 -3.07 -22.15 3.35
CA ASP A 105 -4.33 -22.11 4.10
C ASP A 105 -4.74 -20.65 4.38
N THR A 106 -5.44 -20.05 3.42
CA THR A 106 -6.04 -18.73 3.55
C THR A 106 -7.21 -18.72 4.53
N THR A 107 -7.64 -19.87 5.07
CA THR A 107 -8.75 -20.02 6.02
C THR A 107 -8.31 -20.10 7.47
N ALA A 108 -6.99 -20.12 7.72
CA ALA A 108 -6.42 -20.15 9.07
C ALA A 108 -7.02 -19.07 9.98
N THR A 109 -7.35 -19.43 11.22
CA THR A 109 -8.08 -18.55 12.16
C THR A 109 -7.35 -17.22 12.41
N HIS A 110 -6.02 -17.25 12.50
CA HIS A 110 -5.20 -16.07 12.76
C HIS A 110 -5.21 -15.06 11.60
N LEU A 111 -5.66 -15.44 10.39
CA LEU A 111 -5.80 -14.56 9.22
C LEU A 111 -7.19 -13.94 9.07
N THR A 112 -8.09 -14.11 10.05
CA THR A 112 -9.47 -13.63 9.98
C THR A 112 -9.58 -12.12 9.75
N ALA A 113 -8.72 -11.33 10.39
CA ALA A 113 -8.71 -9.87 10.21
C ALA A 113 -8.41 -9.47 8.76
N LEU A 114 -7.46 -10.15 8.10
CA LEU A 114 -7.13 -9.88 6.69
C LEU A 114 -8.25 -10.29 5.74
N ARG A 115 -8.94 -11.40 6.02
CA ARG A 115 -10.14 -11.78 5.25
C ARG A 115 -11.26 -10.75 5.40
N ALA A 116 -11.47 -10.24 6.61
CA ALA A 116 -12.46 -9.20 6.87
C ALA A 116 -12.09 -7.89 6.16
N GLY A 117 -10.82 -7.49 6.20
CA GLY A 117 -10.30 -6.32 5.48
C GLY A 117 -10.44 -6.46 3.96
N MET A 118 -10.12 -7.63 3.40
CA MET A 118 -10.32 -7.94 1.98
C MET A 118 -11.79 -7.82 1.57
N ALA A 119 -12.71 -8.41 2.34
CA ALA A 119 -14.14 -8.29 2.08
C ALA A 119 -14.63 -6.85 2.17
N ALA A 120 -14.06 -6.05 3.09
CA ALA A 120 -14.37 -4.63 3.23
C ALA A 120 -13.83 -3.79 2.06
N ALA A 121 -12.70 -4.17 1.45
CA ALA A 121 -12.13 -3.50 0.28
C ALA A 121 -13.02 -3.62 -0.97
N GLU A 122 -13.78 -4.71 -1.07
CA GLU A 122 -14.70 -5.00 -2.18
C GLU A 122 -16.11 -4.41 -1.97
N ALA A 123 -16.39 -3.89 -0.76
CA ALA A 123 -17.67 -3.33 -0.39
C ALA A 123 -17.64 -1.80 -0.40
N PRO A 124 -18.82 -1.13 -0.50
CA PRO A 124 -18.90 0.30 -0.24
C PRO A 124 -18.34 0.63 1.14
N LEU A 125 -17.47 1.64 1.18
CA LEU A 125 -16.82 2.02 2.43
C LEU A 125 -17.82 2.53 3.46
N THR A 126 -17.62 2.08 4.69
CA THR A 126 -18.40 2.49 5.87
C THR A 126 -17.61 3.49 6.69
N TYR A 127 -18.24 4.13 7.67
CA TYR A 127 -17.52 4.98 8.64
C TYR A 127 -16.41 4.21 9.36
N ALA A 128 -16.61 2.92 9.65
CA ALA A 128 -15.64 2.10 10.35
C ALA A 128 -14.47 1.65 9.47
N THR A 129 -14.70 1.44 8.17
CA THR A 129 -13.67 0.90 7.25
C THR A 129 -12.93 1.99 6.49
N ARG A 130 -13.53 3.18 6.33
CA ARG A 130 -12.92 4.35 5.70
C ARG A 130 -11.53 4.72 6.26
N PRO A 131 -11.31 4.70 7.60
CA PRO A 131 -9.99 4.90 8.20
C PRO A 131 -8.87 4.01 7.65
N HIS A 132 -9.20 2.78 7.24
CA HIS A 132 -8.25 1.77 6.83
C HIS A 132 -8.02 1.72 5.32
N ALA A 133 -8.76 2.51 4.53
CA ALA A 133 -8.64 2.52 3.08
C ALA A 133 -7.64 3.60 2.63
N LEU A 134 -6.62 3.21 1.87
CA LEU A 134 -5.68 4.11 1.20
C LEU A 134 -6.41 5.11 0.30
N LYS A 135 -7.53 4.67 -0.28
CA LYS A 135 -8.39 5.50 -1.13
C LYS A 135 -9.38 6.38 -0.38
N ALA A 136 -9.52 6.32 0.95
CA ALA A 136 -10.72 6.92 1.57
C ALA A 136 -10.48 7.94 2.67
N GLY A 137 -9.25 8.09 3.12
CA GLY A 137 -8.91 9.15 4.05
C GLY A 137 -9.44 8.97 5.47
N LEU A 138 -8.59 9.35 6.43
CA LEU A 138 -8.94 9.39 7.83
C LEU A 138 -9.59 10.73 8.17
N GLU A 139 -10.77 10.70 8.81
CA GLU A 139 -11.39 11.93 9.34
C GLU A 139 -10.63 12.51 10.56
N ALA A 140 -9.83 11.69 11.26
CA ALA A 140 -9.19 12.03 12.54
C ALA A 140 -7.65 12.04 12.52
N GLY A 141 -7.02 11.95 11.35
CA GLY A 141 -5.59 11.69 11.26
C GLY A 141 -5.22 10.26 11.68
N VAL A 142 -3.93 9.95 11.67
CA VAL A 142 -3.44 8.59 11.74
C VAL A 142 -3.53 8.03 13.17
N PRO A 143 -4.21 6.90 13.40
CA PRO A 143 -4.15 6.22 14.69
C PRO A 143 -2.72 5.71 14.90
N PHE A 144 -1.99 6.36 15.79
CA PHE A 144 -0.68 5.94 16.24
C PHE A 144 -0.83 5.25 17.60
N ALA A 145 -0.41 4.00 17.70
CA ALA A 145 -0.11 3.36 18.97
C ALA A 145 1.36 2.93 18.93
N GLU A 146 2.20 3.58 19.74
CA GLU A 146 3.57 3.14 20.00
C GLU A 146 3.49 2.02 21.05
N PRO A 147 3.74 0.74 20.73
CA PRO A 147 3.79 -0.29 21.75
C PRO A 147 5.13 -0.18 22.50
N GLU A 148 5.09 -0.34 23.82
CA GLU A 148 6.30 -0.30 24.68
C GLU A 148 7.30 -1.45 24.40
N TRP A 149 6.94 -2.43 23.57
CA TRP A 149 7.71 -3.66 23.35
C TRP A 149 7.71 -4.09 21.87
N GLY A 150 8.57 -3.45 21.07
CA GLY A 150 8.82 -3.86 19.68
C GLY A 150 7.74 -3.45 18.68
N TYR A 151 8.15 -3.21 17.44
CA TYR A 151 7.26 -2.82 16.36
C TYR A 151 6.51 -4.06 15.85
N VAL A 152 5.24 -4.19 16.19
CA VAL A 152 4.34 -5.21 15.62
C VAL A 152 3.26 -4.52 14.80
N VAL A 153 2.79 -5.18 13.75
CA VAL A 153 1.70 -4.67 12.90
C VAL A 153 0.47 -5.53 13.12
N TYR A 154 -0.55 -4.99 13.77
CA TYR A 154 -1.81 -5.71 13.94
C TYR A 154 -2.48 -5.93 12.59
N LEU A 155 -2.99 -7.15 12.37
CA LEU A 155 -3.60 -7.50 11.09
C LEU A 155 -4.88 -6.69 10.79
N HIS A 156 -5.53 -6.14 11.82
CA HIS A 156 -6.69 -5.27 11.66
C HIS A 156 -6.33 -3.81 11.27
N ASP A 157 -5.07 -3.42 11.42
CA ASP A 157 -4.56 -2.10 11.03
C ASP A 157 -4.02 -2.08 9.59
N VAL A 158 -3.88 -3.24 8.96
CA VAL A 158 -3.41 -3.36 7.58
C VAL A 158 -4.37 -2.62 6.64
N PRO A 159 -3.86 -1.74 5.73
CA PRO A 159 -4.73 -1.04 4.80
C PRO A 159 -5.53 -2.00 3.92
N LEU A 160 -6.80 -1.68 3.67
CA LEU A 160 -7.75 -2.57 3.01
C LEU A 160 -7.23 -3.07 1.65
N GLU A 161 -6.63 -2.17 0.87
CA GLU A 161 -6.06 -2.44 -0.44
C GLU A 161 -4.85 -3.40 -0.39
N LEU A 162 -4.22 -3.57 0.77
CA LEU A 162 -3.10 -4.50 0.97
C LEU A 162 -3.53 -5.82 1.61
N CYS A 163 -4.73 -5.91 2.19
CA CYS A 163 -5.18 -7.12 2.90
C CYS A 163 -5.11 -8.38 2.03
N ARG A 164 -5.52 -8.29 0.76
CA ARG A 164 -5.47 -9.42 -0.18
C ARG A 164 -4.03 -9.83 -0.50
N ALA A 165 -3.17 -8.86 -0.82
CA ALA A 165 -1.76 -9.08 -1.12
C ALA A 165 -1.04 -9.75 0.07
N LEU A 166 -1.23 -9.21 1.27
CA LEU A 166 -0.64 -9.74 2.49
C LEU A 166 -1.19 -11.12 2.84
N LEU A 167 -2.50 -11.34 2.70
CA LEU A 167 -3.12 -12.65 2.94
C LEU A 167 -2.51 -13.72 2.01
N GLY A 168 -2.41 -13.42 0.72
CA GLY A 168 -1.79 -14.30 -0.27
C GLY A 168 -0.33 -14.59 0.08
N TRP A 169 0.44 -13.55 0.33
CA TRP A 169 1.87 -13.63 0.66
C TRP A 169 2.13 -14.45 1.94
N LEU A 170 1.37 -14.20 3.01
CA LEU A 170 1.47 -14.93 4.27
C LEU A 170 1.08 -16.40 4.08
N SER A 171 -0.01 -16.67 3.38
CA SER A 171 -0.48 -18.05 3.15
C SER A 171 0.56 -18.89 2.38
N ALA A 172 1.25 -18.28 1.42
CA ALA A 172 2.24 -18.97 0.60
C ALA A 172 3.57 -19.23 1.35
N ARG A 173 4.00 -18.31 2.22
CA ARG A 173 5.33 -18.34 2.85
C ARG A 173 5.33 -18.85 4.29
N PHE A 174 4.22 -18.71 4.98
CA PHE A 174 4.04 -19.08 6.37
C PHE A 174 2.75 -19.89 6.54
N PRO A 175 2.64 -21.05 5.88
CA PRO A 175 1.46 -21.90 6.04
C PRO A 175 1.30 -22.32 7.51
N SER A 176 0.06 -22.52 7.94
CA SER A 176 -0.23 -23.11 9.25
C SER A 176 0.42 -24.49 9.36
N ASP A 177 1.08 -24.77 10.48
CA ASP A 177 1.53 -26.13 10.73
C ASP A 177 0.31 -27.06 10.95
N PRO A 178 0.32 -28.28 10.38
CA PRO A 178 -0.81 -29.20 10.48
C PRO A 178 -1.09 -29.70 11.91
N ASP A 179 -0.16 -29.51 12.83
CA ASP A 179 -0.29 -29.85 14.26
C ASP A 179 -0.83 -28.68 15.11
N GLY A 180 -1.07 -27.50 14.50
CA GLY A 180 -1.58 -26.31 15.18
C GLY A 180 -0.51 -25.56 15.98
N SER A 181 0.79 -25.80 15.70
CA SER A 181 1.88 -25.05 16.30
C SER A 181 1.77 -23.54 16.01
N THR A 182 2.20 -22.72 16.96
CA THR A 182 2.19 -21.26 16.83
C THR A 182 3.19 -20.85 15.75
N ASN A 183 2.67 -20.38 14.63
CA ASN A 183 3.50 -19.90 13.54
C ASN A 183 4.31 -18.67 14.01
N PRO A 184 5.67 -18.72 13.95
CA PRO A 184 6.53 -17.68 14.51
C PRO A 184 6.47 -16.36 13.74
N ALA A 185 5.76 -16.30 12.61
CA ALA A 185 5.47 -15.05 11.93
C ALA A 185 4.47 -14.18 12.72
N PHE A 186 3.67 -14.78 13.61
CA PHE A 186 2.59 -14.11 14.30
C PHE A 186 2.84 -14.03 15.80
N TRP A 187 2.38 -12.93 16.37
CA TRP A 187 2.27 -12.72 17.79
C TRP A 187 0.80 -12.49 18.14
N VAL A 188 0.37 -13.02 19.29
CA VAL A 188 -1.00 -12.83 19.80
C VAL A 188 -0.89 -12.12 21.13
N ASP A 189 -1.59 -11.00 21.27
CA ASP A 189 -1.60 -10.21 22.50
C ASP A 189 -2.54 -10.80 23.57
N GLU A 190 -2.60 -10.14 24.73
CA GLU A 190 -3.45 -10.55 25.85
C GLU A 190 -4.96 -10.47 25.53
N ASP A 191 -5.35 -9.62 24.58
CA ASP A 191 -6.72 -9.43 24.10
C ASP A 191 -7.07 -10.38 22.93
N GLY A 192 -6.14 -11.24 22.53
CA GLY A 192 -6.30 -12.19 21.43
C GLY A 192 -6.18 -11.55 20.03
N GLN A 193 -5.70 -10.31 19.94
CA GLN A 193 -5.39 -9.67 18.66
C GLN A 193 -4.15 -10.29 18.05
N VAL A 194 -4.20 -10.48 16.74
CA VAL A 194 -3.10 -11.05 15.97
C VAL A 194 -2.29 -9.93 15.35
N ALA A 195 -0.99 -9.94 15.59
CA ALA A 195 -0.04 -9.06 14.95
C ALA A 195 1.03 -9.85 14.19
N LEU A 196 1.56 -9.21 13.16
CA LEU A 196 2.72 -9.67 12.42
C LEU A 196 3.98 -9.12 13.10
N VAL A 197 4.99 -9.96 13.30
CA VAL A 197 6.28 -9.51 13.84
C VAL A 197 6.99 -8.58 12.85
N SER A 198 7.72 -7.56 13.34
CA SER A 198 8.39 -6.52 12.51
C SER A 198 9.11 -7.09 11.29
N ALA A 199 9.93 -8.12 11.49
CA ALA A 199 10.74 -8.71 10.44
C ALA A 199 9.89 -9.23 9.26
N ARG A 200 8.69 -9.77 9.53
CA ARG A 200 7.80 -10.28 8.49
C ARG A 200 7.06 -9.18 7.77
N TRP A 201 6.72 -8.10 8.48
CA TRP A 201 6.19 -6.91 7.85
C TRP A 201 7.21 -6.27 6.91
N GLU A 202 8.47 -6.14 7.36
CA GLU A 202 9.57 -5.63 6.54
C GLU A 202 9.82 -6.50 5.30
N GLU A 203 9.79 -7.83 5.44
CA GLU A 203 9.89 -8.76 4.31
C GLU A 203 8.74 -8.59 3.30
N PHE A 204 7.51 -8.36 3.79
CA PHE A 204 6.36 -8.09 2.93
C PHE A 204 6.49 -6.74 2.20
N ILE A 205 6.86 -5.67 2.89
CA ILE A 205 7.07 -4.35 2.28
C ILE A 205 8.19 -4.40 1.25
N TYR A 206 9.28 -5.11 1.53
CA TYR A 206 10.37 -5.31 0.58
C TYR A 206 9.88 -6.05 -0.69
N TRP A 207 9.14 -7.15 -0.51
CA TRP A 207 8.55 -7.90 -1.63
C TRP A 207 7.64 -7.01 -2.48
N LEU A 208 6.73 -6.26 -1.83
CA LEU A 208 5.81 -5.33 -2.49
C LEU A 208 6.58 -4.27 -3.28
N CYS A 209 7.54 -3.58 -2.67
CA CYS A 209 8.28 -2.50 -3.33
C CYS A 209 9.10 -3.01 -4.51
N LYS A 210 9.74 -4.18 -4.35
CA LYS A 210 10.49 -4.82 -5.43
C LYS A 210 9.57 -5.14 -6.60
N LEU A 211 8.42 -5.75 -6.33
CA LEU A 211 7.47 -6.17 -7.35
C LEU A 211 6.91 -4.99 -8.15
N LEU A 212 6.55 -3.92 -7.46
CA LEU A 212 6.07 -2.69 -8.11
C LEU A 212 7.17 -2.01 -8.92
N THR A 213 8.42 -2.06 -8.45
CA THR A 213 9.57 -1.53 -9.21
C THR A 213 9.79 -2.32 -10.48
N ASP A 214 9.83 -3.66 -10.39
CA ASP A 214 10.01 -4.54 -11.56
C ASP A 214 8.88 -4.35 -12.60
N ALA A 215 7.63 -4.21 -12.13
CA ALA A 215 6.48 -3.94 -13.00
C ALA A 215 6.55 -2.57 -13.69
N LEU A 216 7.01 -1.55 -12.97
CA LEU A 216 7.19 -0.20 -13.49
C LEU A 216 8.34 -0.14 -14.51
N ASP A 217 9.45 -0.82 -14.26
CA ASP A 217 10.54 -0.97 -15.22
C ASP A 217 10.01 -1.62 -16.52
N GLY A 218 9.12 -2.61 -16.42
CA GLY A 218 8.44 -3.21 -17.57
C GLY A 218 7.58 -2.21 -18.36
N LEU A 219 6.85 -1.33 -17.69
CA LEU A 219 6.04 -0.28 -18.32
C LEU A 219 6.90 0.75 -19.05
N GLU A 220 7.99 1.21 -18.43
CA GLU A 220 8.91 2.19 -19.02
C GLU A 220 9.58 1.62 -20.28
N ASN A 221 10.09 0.38 -20.21
CA ASN A 221 10.70 -0.30 -21.35
C ASN A 221 9.74 -0.50 -22.54
N ALA A 222 8.47 -0.81 -22.27
CA ALA A 222 7.46 -0.96 -23.32
C ALA A 222 7.16 0.36 -24.04
N ARG A 223 7.27 1.49 -23.34
CA ARG A 223 7.09 2.82 -23.94
C ARG A 223 8.24 3.19 -24.86
N GLU A 224 9.48 3.00 -24.42
CA GLU A 224 10.68 3.28 -25.23
C GLU A 224 10.65 2.53 -26.57
N GLN A 225 10.24 1.25 -26.56
CA GLN A 225 10.09 0.46 -27.79
C GLN A 225 8.99 0.98 -28.73
N THR A 226 7.96 1.62 -28.19
CA THR A 226 6.88 2.22 -28.98
C THR A 226 7.30 3.56 -29.59
N GLU A 227 8.17 4.32 -28.91
CA GLU A 227 8.72 5.59 -29.37
C GLU A 227 9.82 5.40 -30.44
N GLU A 228 10.65 4.35 -30.35
CA GLU A 228 11.69 4.03 -31.35
C GLU A 228 11.15 3.39 -32.64
N GLY A 229 9.93 2.87 -32.61
CA GLY A 229 9.27 2.19 -33.74
C GLY A 229 8.42 3.10 -34.65
N ASN A 230 8.29 4.38 -34.33
CA ASN A 230 7.54 5.40 -35.09
C ASN A 230 8.48 6.42 -35.77
#